data_AF-A0ABD1BYR4-F1
#
_entry.id   AF-A0ABD1BYR4-F1
#
_cell.length_a   1.000
_cell.length_b   1.000
_cell.length_c   1.000
_cell.angle_alpha   90.00
_cell.angle_beta   90.00
_cell.angle_gamma   90.00
#
_symmetry.space_group_name_H-M   'P 1'
#
loop_
_entity.id
_entity.type
_entity.pdbx_description
1 polymer ?
#
loop_
_entity_poly.entity_id
_entity_poly.type
_entity_poly.pdbx_seq_one_letter_code
_entity_poly.pdbx_strand_id
1 'polypeptide(L)'
;MDHIDIFEEICSTTKANGVPQDYLHCRLFSFSLADKAHRWLKSLSPGSITSWGECRASFLQQFFTKARSAALKNKISTFQQVGTESFYEAWELFKEYLRNCPP
;
A
#
# COMPACT_ATOMS: atom_id res chain seq x y z
N MET A 1 -4.17 -1.29 -1.50
CA MET A 1 -3.32 -0.09 -1.40
C MET A 1 -3.71 0.74 -0.19
N ASP A 2 -4.99 0.62 0.17
CA ASP A 2 -5.68 1.15 1.35
C ASP A 2 -4.84 1.24 2.64
N HIS A 3 -4.08 0.22 3.05
CA HIS A 3 -3.35 0.30 4.33
C HIS A 3 -2.28 1.39 4.37
N ILE A 4 -1.44 1.50 3.32
CA ILE A 4 -0.36 2.49 3.29
C ILE A 4 -0.95 3.89 3.15
N ASP A 5 -1.94 4.05 2.27
CA ASP A 5 -2.56 5.34 2.00
C ASP A 5 -3.32 5.84 3.25
N ILE A 6 -4.08 4.98 3.93
CA ILE A 6 -4.75 5.28 5.21
C ILE A 6 -3.71 5.61 6.30
N PHE A 7 -2.60 4.88 6.36
CA PHE A 7 -1.54 5.16 7.33
C PHE A 7 -0.89 6.52 7.10
N GLU A 8 -0.60 6.88 5.85
CA GLU A 8 -0.06 8.19 5.49
C GLU A 8 -1.04 9.31 5.84
N GLU A 9 -2.34 9.11 5.58
CA GLU A 9 -3.41 10.04 5.95
C GLU A 9 -3.47 10.24 7.48
N ILE A 10 -3.49 9.17 8.27
CA ILE A 10 -3.46 9.25 9.74
C ILE A 10 -2.22 10.00 10.21
N CYS A 11 -1.05 9.68 9.68
CA CYS A 11 0.19 10.35 10.06
C CYS A 11 0.19 11.84 9.68
N SER A 12 -0.49 12.23 8.60
CA SER A 12 -0.60 13.65 8.19
C SER A 12 -1.32 14.52 9.21
N THR A 13 -2.21 13.92 10.02
CA THR A 13 -2.93 14.60 11.11
C THR A 13 -2.06 14.81 12.36
N THR A 14 -0.93 14.11 12.45
CA THR A 14 -0.03 14.17 13.61
C THR A 14 1.20 14.99 13.26
N LYS A 15 1.47 16.04 14.03
CA LYS A 15 2.72 16.83 13.92
C LYS A 15 3.41 16.89 15.27
N ALA A 16 4.70 16.57 15.28
CA ALA A 16 5.58 16.79 16.42
C ALA A 16 6.63 17.84 16.03
N ASN A 17 6.72 18.91 16.82
CA ASN A 17 7.64 20.02 16.53
C ASN A 17 9.09 19.51 16.45
N GLY A 18 9.77 19.82 15.34
CA GLY A 18 11.16 19.44 15.11
C GLY A 18 11.39 17.97 14.71
N VAL A 19 10.35 17.15 14.58
CA VAL A 19 10.47 15.76 14.12
C VAL A 19 10.15 15.68 12.63
N PRO A 20 11.06 15.17 11.79
CA PRO A 20 10.76 14.92 10.38
C PRO A 20 9.60 13.94 10.23
N GLN A 21 8.65 14.26 9.35
CA GLN A 21 7.49 13.41 9.10
C GLN A 21 7.87 12.00 8.61
N ASP A 22 8.93 11.91 7.81
CA ASP A 22 9.53 10.66 7.34
C ASP A 22 9.96 9.74 8.51
N TYR A 23 10.60 10.31 9.54
CA TYR A 23 10.98 9.59 10.74
C TYR A 23 9.75 9.07 11.51
N LEU A 24 8.70 9.90 11.62
CA LEU A 24 7.46 9.51 12.27
C LEU A 24 6.79 8.34 11.53
N HIS A 25 6.73 8.39 10.20
CA HIS A 25 6.18 7.29 9.40
C HIS A 25 6.95 5.99 9.63
N CYS A 26 8.28 5.99 9.51
CA CYS A 26 9.10 4.80 9.76
C CYS A 26 8.87 4.22 11.16
N ARG A 27 8.77 5.07 12.18
CA ARG A 27 8.56 4.64 13.56
C ARG A 27 7.16 4.08 13.78
N LEU A 28 6.13 4.79 13.30
CA LEU A 28 4.74 4.45 13.56
C LEU A 28 4.24 3.28 12.70
N PHE A 29 4.81 3.07 11.52
CA PHE A 29 4.37 2.03 10.60
C PHE A 29 4.44 0.65 11.24
N SER A 30 5.46 0.39 12.07
CA SER A 30 5.57 -0.89 12.79
C SER A 30 4.35 -1.22 13.65
N PHE A 31 3.66 -0.22 14.21
CA PHE A 31 2.45 -0.39 15.03
C PHE A 31 1.19 -0.61 14.21
N SER A 32 1.18 -0.23 12.92
CA SER A 32 0.04 -0.45 12.04
C SER A 32 0.06 -1.84 11.38
N LEU A 33 1.13 -2.62 11.55
CA LEU A 33 1.28 -3.95 10.97
C LEU A 33 0.87 -5.05 11.95
N ALA A 34 0.22 -6.10 11.41
CA ALA A 34 -0.12 -7.32 12.14
C ALA A 34 0.71 -8.53 11.67
N ASP A 35 0.84 -9.52 12.55
CA ASP A 35 1.35 -10.87 12.27
C ASP A 35 2.59 -10.94 11.36
N LYS A 36 2.41 -11.42 10.13
CA LYS A 36 3.47 -11.69 9.16
C LYS A 36 4.18 -10.41 8.73
N ALA A 37 3.43 -9.32 8.58
CA ALA A 37 3.98 -8.02 8.20
C ALA A 37 4.83 -7.42 9.32
N HIS A 38 4.33 -7.48 10.56
CA HIS A 38 5.06 -7.00 11.72
C HIS A 38 6.35 -7.81 11.96
N ARG A 39 6.28 -9.15 11.86
CA ARG A 39 7.46 -10.03 11.97
C ARG A 39 8.49 -9.77 10.87
N TRP A 40 8.04 -9.57 9.62
CA TRP A 40 8.93 -9.22 8.52
C TRP A 40 9.68 -7.93 8.80
N LEU A 41 8.98 -6.85 9.17
CA LEU A 41 9.62 -5.55 9.41
C LEU A 41 10.67 -5.65 10.53
N LYS A 42 10.38 -6.41 11.59
CA LYS A 42 11.33 -6.69 12.68
C LYS A 42 12.51 -7.57 12.31
N SER A 43 12.42 -8.34 11.22
CA SER A 43 13.48 -9.25 10.77
C SER A 43 14.54 -8.55 9.90
N LEU A 44 14.27 -7.32 9.45
CA LEU A 44 15.21 -6.54 8.65
C LEU A 44 16.42 -6.13 9.48
N SER A 45 17.59 -6.03 8.84
CA SER A 45 18.80 -5.60 9.52
C SER A 45 18.68 -4.14 9.99
N PRO A 46 19.20 -3.79 11.18
CA PRO A 46 19.24 -2.41 11.63
C PRO A 46 19.90 -1.52 10.58
N GLY A 47 19.25 -0.40 10.24
CA GLY A 47 19.76 0.54 9.23
C GLY A 47 19.50 0.13 7.78
N SER A 48 18.81 -0.97 7.49
CA SER A 48 18.45 -1.36 6.12
C SER A 48 17.37 -0.48 5.48
N ILE A 49 16.57 0.20 6.31
CA ILE A 49 15.56 1.18 5.91
C ILE A 49 15.91 2.46 6.63
N THR A 50 16.22 3.50 5.87
CA THR A 50 16.64 4.80 6.38
C THR A 50 15.63 5.91 6.10
N SER A 51 14.66 5.66 5.20
CA SER A 51 13.59 6.58 4.86
C SER A 51 12.22 5.89 4.73
N TRP A 52 11.15 6.68 4.80
CA TRP A 52 9.79 6.16 4.58
C TRP A 52 9.63 5.60 3.17
N GLY A 53 10.24 6.25 2.16
CA GLY A 53 10.21 5.80 0.78
C GLY A 53 10.77 4.38 0.61
N GLU A 54 11.92 4.09 1.25
CA GLU A 54 12.52 2.75 1.25
C GLU A 54 11.65 1.72 1.98
N CYS A 55 11.05 2.13 3.11
CA CYS A 55 10.14 1.29 3.88
C CYS A 55 8.93 0.86 3.04
N ARG A 56 8.27 1.86 2.43
CA ARG A 56 7.11 1.69 1.56
C ARG A 56 7.43 0.78 0.38
N ALA A 57 8.54 1.04 -0.32
CA ALA A 57 8.96 0.23 -1.45
C ALA A 57 9.25 -1.22 -1.07
N SER A 58 10.00 -1.44 0.02
CA SER A 58 10.37 -2.78 0.50
C SER A 58 9.14 -3.57 0.96
N PHE A 59 8.20 -2.90 1.64
CA PHE A 59 6.95 -3.51 2.08
C PHE A 59 6.09 -3.93 0.89
N LEU A 60 5.93 -3.05 -0.10
CA LEU A 60 5.22 -3.38 -1.33
C LEU A 60 5.89 -4.54 -2.06
N GLN A 61 7.21 -4.56 -2.19
CA GLN A 61 7.92 -5.67 -2.83
C GLN A 61 7.72 -7.00 -2.10
N GLN A 62 7.70 -6.99 -0.76
CA GLN A 62 7.56 -8.20 0.05
C GLN A 62 6.12 -8.75 0.03
N PHE A 63 5.11 -7.87 0.12
CA PHE A 63 3.72 -8.28 0.34
C PHE A 63 2.81 -8.14 -0.90
N PHE A 64 3.22 -7.34 -1.89
CA PHE A 64 2.63 -7.34 -3.22
C PHE A 64 3.53 -8.14 -4.16
N THR A 65 3.13 -9.38 -4.43
CA THR A 65 3.87 -10.21 -5.39
C THR A 65 3.77 -9.61 -6.78
N LYS A 66 4.86 -9.71 -7.57
CA LYS A 66 4.85 -9.32 -8.99
C LYS A 66 3.69 -9.95 -9.77
N ALA A 67 3.31 -11.19 -9.40
CA ALA A 67 2.16 -11.89 -9.96
C ALA A 67 0.82 -11.21 -9.64
N ARG A 68 0.61 -10.76 -8.39
CA ARG A 68 -0.60 -10.01 -8.00
C ARG A 68 -0.68 -8.68 -8.75
N SER A 69 0.44 -7.96 -8.85
CA SER A 69 0.51 -6.71 -9.60
C SER A 69 0.23 -6.93 -11.10
N ALA A 70 0.81 -7.97 -11.70
CA ALA A 70 0.55 -8.33 -13.10
C ALA A 70 -0.91 -8.73 -13.33
N ALA A 71 -1.51 -9.50 -12.42
CA ALA A 71 -2.92 -9.88 -12.49
C ALA A 71 -3.86 -8.67 -12.43
N LEU A 72 -3.57 -7.70 -11.55
CA LEU A 72 -4.35 -6.45 -11.48
C LEU A 72 -4.19 -5.60 -12.75
N LYS A 73 -2.95 -5.45 -13.26
CA LYS A 73 -2.70 -4.74 -14.53
C LYS A 73 -3.43 -5.40 -15.70
N ASN A 74 -3.45 -6.73 -15.76
CA ASN A 74 -4.21 -7.47 -16.77
C ASN A 74 -5.72 -7.21 -16.62
N LYS A 75 -6.28 -7.32 -15.41
CA LYS A 75 -7.70 -7.03 -15.15
C LYS A 75 -8.11 -5.63 -15.59
N ILE A 76 -7.24 -4.63 -15.41
CA ILE A 76 -7.45 -3.25 -15.87
C ILE A 76 -7.40 -3.18 -17.40
N SER A 77 -6.34 -3.75 -18.00
CA SER A 77 -6.11 -3.70 -19.46
C SER A 77 -7.17 -4.44 -20.27
N THR A 78 -7.74 -5.50 -19.72
CA THR A 78 -8.74 -6.35 -20.41
C THR A 78 -10.13 -6.14 -19.84
N PHE A 79 -10.36 -5.05 -19.09
CA PHE A 79 -11.64 -4.79 -18.45
C PHE A 79 -12.74 -4.60 -19.50
N GLN A 80 -13.85 -5.32 -19.32
CA GLN A 80 -15.06 -5.17 -20.12
C GLN A 80 -16.27 -5.34 -19.22
N GLN A 81 -17.29 -4.51 -19.44
CA GLN A 81 -18.58 -4.68 -18.78
C GLN A 81 -19.19 -6.03 -19.18
N VAL A 82 -19.65 -6.79 -18.20
CA VAL A 82 -20.25 -8.12 -18.36
C VAL A 82 -21.78 -7.98 -18.44
N GLY A 83 -22.43 -8.72 -19.34
CA GLY A 83 -23.77 -8.39 -19.84
C GLY A 83 -24.94 -8.29 -18.84
N THR A 84 -24.78 -8.74 -17.59
CA THR A 84 -25.81 -8.62 -16.55
C THR A 84 -25.58 -7.48 -15.57
N GLU A 85 -24.42 -6.82 -15.58
CA GLU A 85 -24.11 -5.72 -14.67
C GLU A 85 -24.49 -4.36 -15.29
N SER A 86 -24.92 -3.42 -14.45
CA SER A 86 -25.13 -2.04 -14.86
C SER A 86 -23.81 -1.34 -15.15
N PHE A 87 -23.85 -0.27 -15.94
CA PHE A 87 -22.66 0.57 -16.18
C PHE A 87 -22.06 1.09 -14.87
N TYR A 88 -22.90 1.43 -13.89
CA TYR A 88 -22.45 1.92 -12.60
C TYR A 88 -21.66 0.84 -11.83
N GLU A 89 -22.16 -0.39 -11.79
CA GLU A 89 -21.46 -1.51 -11.15
C GLU A 89 -20.11 -1.80 -11.81
N ALA A 90 -20.08 -1.85 -13.15
CA ALA A 90 -18.84 -2.02 -13.91
C ALA A 90 -17.83 -0.90 -13.62
N TRP A 91 -18.31 0.35 -13.52
CA TRP A 91 -17.46 1.51 -13.23
C TRP A 91 -16.88 1.47 -11.81
N GLU A 92 -17.68 1.10 -10.80
CA GLU A 92 -17.19 0.94 -9.43
C GLU A 92 -16.12 -0.17 -9.35
N LEU A 93 -16.32 -1.29 -10.04
CA LEU A 93 -15.36 -2.39 -10.07
C LEU A 93 -14.04 -1.99 -10.76
N PHE A 94 -14.12 -1.25 -11.88
CA PHE A 94 -12.93 -0.74 -12.56
C PHE A 94 -12.12 0.20 -11.66
N LYS A 95 -12.80 1.12 -10.95
CA LYS A 95 -12.15 2.01 -9.96
C LYS A 95 -11.53 1.22 -8.82
N GLU A 96 -12.14 0.12 -8.38
CA GLU A 96 -11.57 -0.75 -7.37
C GLU A 96 -10.26 -1.41 -7.86
N TYR A 97 -10.20 -1.87 -9.11
CA TYR A 97 -8.95 -2.39 -9.68
C TYR A 97 -7.85 -1.33 -9.76
N LEU A 98 -8.19 -0.09 -10.13
CA LEU A 98 -7.25 1.03 -10.13
C LEU A 98 -6.71 1.32 -8.74
N ARG A 99 -7.58 1.42 -7.72
CA ARG A 99 -7.15 1.64 -6.31
C ARG A 99 -6.27 0.52 -5.78
N ASN A 100 -6.48 -0.72 -6.22
CA ASN A 100 -5.74 -1.86 -5.72
C ASN A 100 -4.42 -2.12 -6.45
N CYS A 101 -4.23 -1.55 -7.64
CA CYS A 101 -3.02 -1.71 -8.43
C CYS A 101 -1.92 -0.80 -7.87
N PRO A 102 -0.80 -1.35 -7.36
CA PRO A 102 0.33 -0.52 -6.91
C PRO A 102 0.85 0.36 -8.06
N PRO A 103 1.43 1.54 -7.76
CA PRO A 103 1.89 2.49 -8.76
C PRO A 103 3.11 1.94 -9.52
#